data_AF-A0A2M8AXY8-F1
#
_entry.id   AF-A0A2M8AXY8-F1
#
_cell.length_a   1.000
_cell.length_b   1.000
_cell.length_c   1.000
_cell.angle_alpha   90.00
_cell.angle_beta   90.00
_cell.angle_gamma   90.00
#
_symmetry.space_group_name_H-M   'P 1'
#
loop_
_entity.id
_entity.type
_entity.pdbx_description
1 polymer ?
#
loop_
_entity_poly.entity_id
_entity_poly.type
_entity_poly.pdbx_seq_one_letter_code
_entity_poly.pdbx_strand_id
1 'polypeptide(L)'
;REAPFSAFDRFPQRGKDLGEKMRDAAATAFRLGAMRVVIVGGDCPSLAATRLRRAFRELREGAEAVFGPSADGGYYLVGLGRPDDRLFRNIPWGAPTVLRDTVDRCRALSVPFSFLRPERDVDTGDDLHALREWAGMHARPACPRTRGWITGVFGPGGAGFPGSSGRTPGPLRGSRSRPGG
;
A
#
# COMPACT_ATOMS: atom_id res chain seq x y z
N ARG A 1 -26.10 -12.63 11.00
CA ARG A 1 -24.79 -12.44 10.34
C ARG A 1 -23.77 -12.30 11.45
N GLU A 2 -22.71 -13.12 11.48
CA GLU A 2 -21.56 -12.84 12.35
C GLU A 2 -21.00 -11.44 12.06
N ALA A 3 -20.53 -10.76 13.11
CA ALA A 3 -19.91 -9.46 12.97
C ALA A 3 -18.67 -9.57 12.04
N PRO A 4 -18.40 -8.56 11.18
CA PRO A 4 -17.17 -8.55 10.41
C PRO A 4 -15.98 -8.76 11.36
N PHE A 5 -15.09 -9.68 10.99
CA PHE A 5 -13.87 -10.01 11.72
C PHE A 5 -14.03 -10.81 13.03
N SER A 6 -15.19 -11.45 13.28
CA SER A 6 -15.35 -12.35 14.44
C SER A 6 -14.35 -13.52 14.46
N ALA A 7 -13.89 -13.94 13.29
CA ALA A 7 -12.88 -15.00 13.12
C ALA A 7 -11.43 -14.53 13.32
N PHE A 8 -11.20 -13.26 13.66
CA PHE A 8 -9.85 -12.72 13.87
C PHE A 8 -9.69 -12.16 15.27
N ASP A 9 -8.51 -12.38 15.84
CA ASP A 9 -8.08 -11.68 17.04
C ASP A 9 -7.89 -10.19 16.72
N ARG A 10 -8.36 -9.33 17.63
CA ARG A 10 -8.35 -7.88 17.46
C ARG A 10 -7.51 -7.26 18.56
N PHE A 11 -6.54 -6.46 18.15
CA PHE A 11 -5.67 -5.73 19.06
C PHE A 11 -5.72 -4.24 18.74
N PRO A 12 -5.81 -3.36 19.74
CA PRO A 12 -5.67 -1.93 19.51
C PRO A 12 -4.23 -1.63 19.05
N GLN A 13 -4.08 -0.73 18.08
CA GLN A 13 -2.76 -0.21 17.72
C GLN A 13 -2.21 0.66 18.87
N ARG A 14 -0.97 0.43 19.28
CA ARG A 14 -0.32 1.18 20.38
C ARG A 14 0.98 1.82 19.91
N GLY A 15 1.11 3.12 20.13
CA GLY A 15 2.26 3.90 19.71
C GLY A 15 1.87 5.34 19.36
N LYS A 16 2.83 6.25 19.47
CA LYS A 16 2.66 7.68 19.20
C LYS A 16 2.63 7.98 17.70
N ASP A 17 3.38 7.21 16.91
CA ASP A 17 3.43 7.31 15.45
C ASP A 17 3.13 5.95 14.78
N LEU A 18 3.15 5.93 13.45
CA LEU A 18 2.88 4.73 12.67
C LEU A 18 3.94 3.63 12.89
N GLY A 19 5.21 4.00 13.00
CA GLY A 19 6.30 3.05 13.23
C GLY A 19 6.19 2.37 14.58
N GLU A 20 5.89 3.11 15.63
CA GLU A 20 5.66 2.57 16.97
C GLU A 20 4.48 1.59 16.99
N LYS A 21 3.40 1.91 16.25
CA LYS A 21 2.23 1.03 16.10
C LYS A 21 2.55 -0.25 15.36
N MET A 22 3.29 -0.19 14.25
CA MET A 22 3.72 -1.38 13.51
C MET A 22 4.68 -2.24 14.32
N ARG A 23 5.62 -1.61 15.04
CA ARG A 23 6.52 -2.29 15.96
C ARG A 23 5.76 -3.03 17.05
N ASP A 24 4.81 -2.38 17.73
CA ASP A 24 4.01 -3.03 18.78
C ASP A 24 3.16 -4.19 18.24
N ALA A 25 2.56 -4.02 17.06
CA ALA A 25 1.81 -5.08 16.38
C ALA A 25 2.71 -6.28 16.06
N ALA A 26 3.89 -6.05 15.49
CA ALA A 26 4.86 -7.10 15.21
C ALA A 26 5.32 -7.80 16.47
N ALA A 27 5.75 -7.04 17.49
CA ALA A 27 6.20 -7.59 18.77
C ALA A 27 5.10 -8.43 19.44
N THR A 28 3.84 -7.99 19.37
CA THR A 28 2.70 -8.76 19.87
C THR A 28 2.54 -10.08 19.13
N ALA A 29 2.55 -10.08 17.80
CA ALA A 29 2.45 -11.31 17.02
C ALA A 29 3.60 -12.30 17.32
N PHE A 30 4.84 -11.80 17.44
CA PHE A 30 5.98 -12.63 17.83
C PHE A 30 5.84 -13.20 19.25
N ARG A 31 5.36 -12.42 20.23
CA ARG A 31 5.07 -12.91 21.60
C ARG A 31 4.00 -14.00 21.62
N LEU A 32 3.06 -13.97 20.67
CA LEU A 32 2.03 -14.99 20.50
C LEU A 32 2.53 -16.22 19.72
N GLY A 33 3.83 -16.29 19.40
CA GLY A 33 4.45 -17.47 18.78
C GLY A 33 4.55 -17.42 17.26
N ALA A 34 4.24 -16.30 16.62
CA ALA A 34 4.47 -16.15 15.18
C ALA A 34 5.97 -16.24 14.88
N MET A 35 6.35 -17.01 13.86
CA MET A 35 7.75 -17.09 13.41
C MET A 35 8.09 -16.02 12.37
N ARG A 36 7.07 -15.51 11.68
CA ARG A 36 7.16 -14.50 10.63
C ARG A 36 5.90 -13.65 10.70
N VAL A 37 6.05 -12.35 10.54
CA VAL A 37 4.95 -11.40 10.61
C VAL A 37 4.88 -10.62 9.31
N VAL A 38 3.67 -10.41 8.79
CA VAL A 38 3.42 -9.51 7.66
C VAL A 38 2.35 -8.52 8.09
N ILE A 39 2.68 -7.23 8.01
CA ILE A 39 1.78 -6.11 8.28
C ILE A 39 1.38 -5.54 6.92
N VAL A 40 0.09 -5.25 6.74
CA VAL A 40 -0.45 -4.66 5.52
C VAL A 40 -1.34 -3.46 5.84
N GLY A 41 -1.29 -2.46 4.97
CA GLY A 41 -2.23 -1.35 4.94
C GLY A 41 -3.66 -1.82 4.64
N GLY A 42 -4.64 -1.05 5.11
CA GLY A 42 -6.06 -1.31 4.90
C GLY A 42 -6.63 -0.67 3.60
N ASP A 43 -5.77 0.01 2.87
CA ASP A 43 -6.01 0.97 1.78
C ASP A 43 -5.57 0.46 0.40
N CYS A 44 -5.12 -0.80 0.29
CA CYS A 44 -4.81 -1.45 -0.98
C CYS A 44 -5.83 -2.55 -1.35
N PRO A 45 -7.03 -2.22 -1.87
CA PRO A 45 -8.00 -3.22 -2.32
C PRO A 45 -7.49 -4.15 -3.41
N SER A 46 -6.52 -3.72 -4.23
CA SER A 46 -5.88 -4.54 -5.28
C SER A 46 -5.03 -5.67 -4.74
N LEU A 47 -4.68 -5.66 -3.45
CA LEU A 47 -3.75 -6.59 -2.84
C LEU A 47 -4.25 -8.04 -2.95
N ALA A 48 -3.57 -8.82 -3.80
CA ALA A 48 -3.90 -10.23 -3.98
C ALA A 48 -3.20 -11.12 -2.95
N ALA A 49 -3.88 -12.20 -2.54
CA ALA A 49 -3.31 -13.23 -1.66
C ALA A 49 -1.98 -13.82 -2.16
N THR A 50 -1.73 -13.79 -3.48
CA THR A 50 -0.45 -14.21 -4.06
C THR A 50 0.72 -13.32 -3.64
N ARG A 51 0.51 -12.02 -3.40
CA ARG A 51 1.56 -11.13 -2.83
C ARG A 51 1.86 -11.50 -1.38
N LEU A 52 0.85 -11.76 -0.56
CA LEU A 52 1.04 -12.22 0.82
C LEU A 52 1.84 -13.52 0.87
N ARG A 53 1.47 -14.52 0.05
CA ARG A 53 2.20 -15.79 -0.04
C ARG A 53 3.65 -15.58 -0.47
N ARG A 54 3.88 -14.65 -1.41
CA ARG A 54 5.23 -14.27 -1.82
C ARG A 54 6.00 -13.64 -0.66
N ALA A 55 5.43 -12.69 0.07
CA ALA A 55 6.07 -12.07 1.23
C ALA A 55 6.60 -13.13 2.22
N PHE A 56 5.74 -14.08 2.60
CA PHE A 56 6.14 -15.18 3.47
C PHE A 56 7.18 -16.12 2.86
N ARG A 57 7.19 -16.29 1.53
CA ARG A 57 8.22 -17.09 0.85
C ARG A 57 9.58 -16.41 0.92
N GLU A 58 9.66 -15.13 0.60
CA GLU A 58 10.91 -14.36 0.68
C GLU A 58 11.48 -14.39 2.11
N LEU A 59 10.63 -14.27 3.13
CA LEU A 59 11.01 -14.43 4.55
C LEU A 59 11.45 -15.86 4.93
N ARG A 60 11.05 -16.89 4.17
CA ARG A 60 11.55 -18.27 4.36
C ARG A 60 12.88 -18.50 3.67
N GLU A 61 13.12 -17.80 2.57
CA GLU A 61 14.30 -17.93 1.71
C GLU A 61 15.50 -17.11 2.21
N GLY A 62 15.34 -16.36 3.31
CA GLY A 62 16.45 -15.70 4.01
C GLY A 62 16.33 -14.19 4.15
N ALA A 63 15.28 -13.57 3.60
CA ALA A 63 15.01 -12.16 3.88
C ALA A 63 14.58 -11.99 5.35
N GLU A 64 15.12 -10.97 6.02
CA GLU A 64 14.69 -10.57 7.36
C GLU A 64 13.65 -9.45 7.32
N ALA A 65 13.64 -8.67 6.23
CA ALA A 65 12.60 -7.68 5.92
C ALA A 65 12.09 -7.84 4.49
N VAL A 66 10.79 -7.66 4.25
CA VAL A 66 10.20 -7.68 2.91
C VAL A 66 9.30 -6.46 2.75
N PHE A 67 9.51 -5.68 1.70
CA PHE A 67 8.73 -4.45 1.47
C PHE A 67 7.87 -4.59 0.22
N GLY A 68 6.59 -4.21 0.33
CA GLY A 68 5.71 -3.94 -0.80
C GLY A 68 5.65 -2.44 -1.06
N PRO A 69 6.33 -1.89 -2.07
CA PRO A 69 6.35 -0.45 -2.32
C PRO A 69 4.95 0.08 -2.66
N SER A 70 4.57 1.21 -2.09
CA SER A 70 3.40 2.00 -2.53
C SER A 70 3.83 3.06 -3.54
N ALA A 71 2.86 3.65 -4.23
CA ALA A 71 3.11 4.65 -5.26
C ALA A 71 3.53 6.02 -4.70
N ASP A 72 3.16 6.30 -3.44
CA ASP A 72 3.44 7.55 -2.73
C ASP A 72 4.87 7.64 -2.14
N GLY A 73 5.64 6.56 -2.21
CA GLY A 73 7.00 6.47 -1.66
C GLY A 73 7.10 5.81 -0.28
N GLY A 74 5.99 5.32 0.26
CA GLY A 74 5.92 4.43 1.41
C GLY A 74 5.94 2.95 1.03
N TYR A 75 5.27 2.14 1.85
CA TYR A 75 5.01 0.73 1.56
C TYR A 75 3.64 0.30 2.08
N TYR A 76 2.89 -0.42 1.25
CA TYR A 76 1.62 -1.02 1.63
C TYR A 76 1.79 -2.30 2.48
N LEU A 77 3.00 -2.87 2.48
CA LEU A 77 3.32 -4.11 3.17
C LEU A 77 4.74 -4.09 3.72
N VAL A 78 4.89 -4.52 4.98
CA VAL A 78 6.17 -4.89 5.57
C VAL A 78 6.10 -6.30 6.17
N GLY A 79 7.01 -7.16 5.75
CA GLY A 79 7.24 -8.49 6.31
C GLY A 79 8.49 -8.50 7.18
N LEU A 80 8.44 -9.23 8.29
CA LEU A 80 9.53 -9.37 9.25
C LEU A 80 9.78 -10.85 9.55
N GLY A 81 11.04 -11.26 9.42
CA GLY A 81 11.50 -12.61 9.76
C GLY A 81 11.77 -12.81 11.25
N ARG A 82 11.95 -11.72 11.99
CA ARG A 82 12.16 -11.67 13.44
C ARG A 82 11.76 -10.29 13.99
N PRO A 83 11.56 -10.14 15.30
CA PRO A 83 11.38 -8.82 15.90
C PRO A 83 12.62 -7.96 15.64
N ASP A 84 12.45 -6.80 15.00
CA ASP A 84 13.51 -5.80 14.87
C ASP A 84 12.96 -4.37 14.95
N ASP A 85 12.97 -3.84 16.17
CA ASP A 85 12.53 -2.47 16.45
C ASP A 85 13.35 -1.41 15.71
N ARG A 86 14.59 -1.73 15.34
CA ARG A 86 15.51 -0.74 14.78
C ARG A 86 15.05 -0.30 13.40
N LEU A 87 14.35 -1.16 12.65
CA LEU A 87 13.83 -0.84 11.32
C LEU A 87 12.83 0.32 11.32
N PHE A 88 12.11 0.52 12.42
CA PHE A 88 11.04 1.52 12.53
C PHE A 88 11.51 2.83 13.19
N ARG A 89 12.76 2.91 13.65
CA ARG A 89 13.26 4.08 14.38
C ARG A 89 13.73 5.18 13.44
N ASN A 90 13.40 6.43 13.80
CA ASN A 90 13.81 7.64 13.09
C ASN A 90 13.45 7.60 11.59
N ILE A 91 12.28 7.05 11.27
CA ILE A 91 11.69 7.09 9.93
C ILE A 91 10.69 8.26 9.90
N PRO A 92 10.76 9.15 8.91
CA PRO A 92 9.82 10.26 8.79
C PRO A 92 8.46 9.78 8.27
N TRP A 93 7.65 9.17 9.15
CA TRP A 93 6.35 8.62 8.79
C TRP A 93 5.43 9.66 8.11
N GLY A 94 4.83 9.27 6.99
CA GLY A 94 4.01 10.15 6.15
C GLY A 94 4.79 10.95 5.10
N ALA A 95 6.12 10.85 5.06
CA ALA A 95 6.92 11.44 3.99
C ALA A 95 6.99 10.49 2.76
N PRO A 96 7.15 11.03 1.54
CA PRO A 96 7.34 10.23 0.33
C PRO A 96 8.71 9.51 0.28
N THR A 97 9.50 9.63 1.34
CA THR A 97 10.82 9.02 1.47
C THR A 97 10.83 7.82 2.40
N VAL A 98 9.69 7.47 3.02
CA VAL A 98 9.59 6.42 4.04
C VAL A 98 10.23 5.11 3.59
N LEU A 99 9.94 4.62 2.39
CA LEU A 99 10.53 3.37 1.90
C LEU A 99 12.05 3.47 1.74
N ARG A 100 12.52 4.55 1.10
CA ARG A 100 13.95 4.78 0.89
C ARG A 100 14.69 4.84 2.22
N ASP A 101 14.20 5.64 3.15
CA ASP A 101 14.84 5.86 4.45
C ASP A 101 14.83 4.56 5.29
N THR A 102 13.78 3.74 5.17
CA THR A 102 13.71 2.41 5.81
C THR A 102 14.71 1.43 5.18
N VAL A 103 14.83 1.42 3.85
CA VAL A 103 15.79 0.58 3.12
C VAL A 103 17.23 0.96 3.43
N ASP A 104 17.53 2.25 3.50
CA ASP A 104 18.85 2.74 3.88
C ASP A 104 19.19 2.35 5.32
N ARG A 105 18.20 2.31 6.21
CA ARG A 105 18.35 1.74 7.55
C ARG A 105 18.61 0.22 7.52
N CYS A 106 17.91 -0.56 6.69
CA CYS A 106 18.22 -1.98 6.51
C CYS A 106 19.68 -2.19 6.08
N ARG A 107 20.16 -1.40 5.10
CA ARG A 107 21.55 -1.42 4.62
C ARG A 107 22.54 -1.10 5.74
N ALA A 108 22.31 -0.01 6.47
CA ALA A 108 23.16 0.40 7.58
C ALA A 108 23.23 -0.66 8.71
N LEU A 109 22.18 -1.46 8.89
CA LEU A 109 22.11 -2.54 9.87
C LEU A 109 22.51 -3.91 9.31
N SER A 110 22.88 -3.99 8.02
CA SER A 110 23.15 -5.24 7.31
C SER A 110 22.01 -6.27 7.43
N VAL A 111 20.76 -5.79 7.45
CA VAL A 111 19.56 -6.63 7.49
C VAL A 111 19.25 -7.06 6.05
N PRO A 112 19.21 -8.35 5.73
CA PRO A 112 18.81 -8.83 4.41
C PRO A 112 17.35 -8.44 4.13
N PHE A 113 17.09 -7.83 2.98
CA PHE A 113 15.73 -7.44 2.60
C PHE A 113 15.41 -7.77 1.15
N SER A 114 14.13 -7.88 0.84
CA SER A 114 13.63 -8.02 -0.54
C SER A 114 12.42 -7.13 -0.81
N PHE A 115 12.09 -7.00 -2.09
CA PHE A 115 10.95 -6.23 -2.55
C PHE A 115 9.91 -7.12 -3.23
N LEU A 116 8.64 -6.82 -2.96
CA LEU A 116 7.52 -7.29 -3.76
C LEU A 116 7.27 -6.35 -4.94
N ARG A 117 6.26 -6.69 -5.75
CA ARG A 117 5.77 -5.75 -6.76
C ARG A 117 5.13 -4.54 -6.07
N PRO A 118 5.34 -3.33 -6.61
CA PRO A 118 4.59 -2.16 -6.18
C PRO A 118 3.08 -2.36 -6.38
N GLU A 119 2.29 -1.78 -5.48
CA GLU A 119 0.83 -1.67 -5.58
C GLU A 119 0.43 -0.21 -5.35
N ARG A 120 -0.81 0.13 -5.69
CA ARG A 120 -1.39 1.46 -5.50
C ARG A 120 -2.38 1.42 -4.35
N ASP A 121 -2.07 2.16 -3.31
CA ASP A 121 -2.96 2.58 -2.22
C ASP A 121 -4.00 3.58 -2.72
N VAL A 122 -5.06 3.73 -1.92
CA VAL A 122 -6.21 4.56 -2.24
C VAL A 122 -6.33 5.68 -1.21
N ASP A 123 -5.64 6.79 -1.47
CA ASP A 123 -5.62 7.96 -0.59
C ASP A 123 -6.40 9.14 -1.16
N THR A 124 -6.45 9.25 -2.49
CA THR A 124 -7.03 10.39 -3.20
C THR A 124 -8.20 9.99 -4.11
N GLY A 125 -8.93 11.00 -4.60
CA GLY A 125 -9.97 10.79 -5.62
C GLY A 125 -9.42 10.16 -6.90
N ASP A 126 -8.20 10.53 -7.32
CA ASP A 126 -7.55 9.96 -8.51
C ASP A 126 -7.22 8.48 -8.32
N ASP A 127 -6.88 8.06 -7.09
CA ASP A 127 -6.65 6.65 -6.77
C ASP A 127 -7.95 5.84 -6.84
N LEU A 128 -9.07 6.43 -6.39
CA LEU A 128 -10.39 5.81 -6.54
C LEU A 128 -10.79 5.67 -8.02
N HIS A 129 -10.49 6.67 -8.85
CA HIS A 129 -10.70 6.58 -10.30
C HIS A 129 -9.86 5.47 -10.92
N ALA A 130 -8.57 5.39 -10.59
CA ALA A 130 -7.69 4.34 -11.07
C ALA A 130 -8.15 2.93 -10.61
N LEU A 131 -8.59 2.80 -9.35
CA LEU A 131 -9.12 1.55 -8.82
C LEU A 131 -10.39 1.12 -9.56
N ARG A 132 -11.26 2.06 -9.95
CA ARG A 132 -12.44 1.79 -10.77
C ARG A 132 -12.09 1.22 -12.14
N GLU A 133 -11.19 1.88 -12.87
CA GLU A 133 -10.74 1.41 -14.18
C GLU A 133 -10.14 0.01 -14.07
N TRP A 134 -9.27 -0.18 -13.09
CA TRP A 134 -8.64 -1.47 -12.83
C TRP A 134 -9.68 -2.56 -12.48
N ALA A 135 -10.67 -2.25 -11.64
CA ALA A 135 -11.76 -3.17 -11.30
C ALA A 135 -12.62 -3.53 -12.53
N GLY A 136 -12.82 -2.60 -13.47
CA GLY A 136 -13.51 -2.88 -14.73
C GLY A 136 -12.80 -3.93 -15.58
N MET A 137 -11.46 -3.92 -15.58
CA MET A 137 -10.63 -4.84 -16.37
C MET A 137 -10.30 -6.16 -15.68
N HIS A 138 -10.44 -6.23 -14.36
CA HIS A 138 -10.03 -7.39 -13.57
C HIS A 138 -11.21 -7.95 -12.78
N ALA A 139 -11.53 -9.23 -12.95
CA ALA A 139 -12.55 -9.93 -12.16
C ALA A 139 -12.11 -10.21 -10.70
N ARG A 140 -10.86 -9.86 -10.34
CA ARG A 140 -10.24 -10.03 -9.03
C ARG A 140 -9.55 -8.73 -8.66
N PRO A 141 -9.72 -8.28 -7.42
CA PRO A 141 -9.36 -8.97 -6.19
C PRO A 141 -10.61 -9.35 -5.38
N ALA A 142 -10.39 -10.13 -4.32
CA ALA A 142 -11.42 -10.71 -3.46
C ALA A 142 -12.08 -9.70 -2.49
N CYS A 143 -12.35 -8.48 -2.95
CA CYS A 143 -13.05 -7.45 -2.18
C CYS A 143 -14.44 -7.16 -2.76
N PRO A 144 -15.42 -8.09 -2.67
CA PRO A 144 -16.74 -7.94 -3.30
C PRO A 144 -17.48 -6.66 -2.90
N ARG A 145 -17.32 -6.20 -1.65
CA ARG A 145 -17.96 -4.98 -1.15
C ARG A 145 -17.36 -3.74 -1.81
N THR A 146 -16.04 -3.61 -1.80
CA THR A 146 -15.33 -2.51 -2.46
C THR A 146 -15.60 -2.51 -3.95
N ARG A 147 -15.51 -3.68 -4.61
CA ARG A 147 -15.85 -3.82 -6.02
C ARG A 147 -17.28 -3.38 -6.30
N GLY A 148 -18.25 -3.94 -5.58
CA GLY A 148 -19.66 -3.61 -5.76
C GLY A 148 -19.96 -2.13 -5.56
N TRP A 149 -19.31 -1.49 -4.58
CA TRP A 149 -19.43 -0.05 -4.36
C TRP A 149 -18.83 0.76 -5.52
N ILE A 150 -17.60 0.47 -5.93
CA ILE A 150 -16.90 1.22 -6.99
C ILE A 150 -17.57 1.03 -8.36
N THR A 151 -18.07 -0.17 -8.67
CA THR A 151 -18.78 -0.44 -9.92
C THR A 151 -20.24 -0.01 -9.89
N GLY A 152 -20.87 0.06 -8.70
CA GLY A 152 -22.29 0.36 -8.52
C GLY A 152 -22.61 1.85 -8.35
N VAL A 153 -21.83 2.58 -7.55
CA VAL A 153 -22.02 4.03 -7.32
C VAL A 153 -21.70 4.87 -8.57
N PHE A 154 -20.81 4.36 -9.44
CA PHE A 154 -20.33 5.04 -10.64
C PHE A 154 -20.64 4.27 -11.94
N GLY A 155 -21.70 3.46 -11.97
CA GLY A 155 -22.20 2.83 -13.20
C GLY A 155 -22.70 3.86 -14.21
N PRO A 156 -23.01 3.47 -15.47
CA PRO A 156 -23.65 4.37 -16.41
C PRO A 156 -25.01 4.83 -15.83
N GLY A 157 -25.05 6.06 -15.32
CA GLY A 157 -26.20 6.64 -14.60
C GLY A 157 -25.94 7.09 -13.14
N GLY A 158 -24.76 6.82 -12.57
CA GLY A 158 -24.39 7.26 -11.21
C GLY A 158 -23.94 8.72 -11.16
N ALA A 159 -24.33 9.45 -10.11
CA ALA A 159 -23.88 10.81 -9.85
C ALA A 159 -22.34 10.81 -9.69
N GLY A 160 -21.61 11.30 -10.69
CA GLY A 160 -20.14 11.36 -10.66
C GLY A 160 -19.61 12.14 -9.45
N PHE A 161 -18.29 12.10 -9.25
CA PHE A 161 -17.65 12.87 -8.19
C PHE A 161 -17.96 14.37 -8.34
N PRO A 162 -18.46 15.06 -7.30
CA PRO A 162 -18.49 16.52 -7.31
C PRO A 162 -17.05 17.02 -7.19
N GLY A 163 -16.40 17.30 -8.33
CA GLY A 163 -15.03 17.83 -8.33
C GLY A 163 -14.21 17.61 -9.60
N SER A 164 -14.62 16.73 -10.53
CA SER A 164 -13.91 16.60 -11.81
C SER A 164 -14.33 17.70 -12.79
N SER A 165 -13.93 18.95 -12.53
CA SER A 165 -13.94 19.98 -13.56
C SER A 165 -12.94 19.57 -14.64
N GLY A 166 -13.46 19.08 -15.76
CA GLY A 166 -12.68 18.70 -16.93
C GLY A 166 -11.79 19.86 -17.38
N ARG A 167 -10.47 19.68 -17.25
CA ARG A 167 -9.50 20.38 -18.08
C ARG A 167 -9.19 19.47 -19.25
N THR A 168 -9.89 19.70 -20.37
CA THR A 168 -9.44 19.25 -21.68
C THR A 168 -8.05 19.85 -21.94
N PRO A 169 -7.03 19.05 -22.32
CA PRO A 169 -5.79 19.60 -22.82
C PRO A 169 -6.10 20.26 -24.17
N GLY A 170 -6.03 21.59 -24.23
CA GLY A 170 -6.08 22.31 -25.50
C GLY A 170 -4.88 21.91 -26.38
N PRO A 171 -5.03 21.88 -27.71
CA PRO A 171 -3.97 21.43 -28.59
C PRO A 171 -2.75 22.34 -28.48
N LEU A 172 -1.56 21.72 -28.40
CA LEU A 172 -0.27 22.38 -28.42
C LEU A 172 -0.15 23.23 -29.68
N ARG A 173 -0.14 24.56 -29.53
CA ARG A 173 0.18 25.49 -30.63
C ARG A 173 1.63 25.28 -31.05
N GLY A 174 1.81 24.73 -32.26
CA GLY A 174 3.10 24.68 -32.93
C GLY A 174 3.69 26.08 -33.12
N SER A 175 4.95 26.24 -32.72
CA SER A 175 5.77 27.41 -33.03
C SER A 175 6.06 27.44 -34.54
N ARG A 176 5.39 28.32 -35.28
CA ARG A 176 5.84 28.73 -36.61
C ARG A 176 6.79 29.91 -36.48
N SER A 177 7.97 29.72 -37.03
CA SER A 177 9.01 30.69 -37.31
C SER A 177 8.44 31.92 -38.02
N ARG A 178 8.88 33.13 -37.62
CA ARG A 178 8.68 34.37 -38.38
C ARG A 178 9.86 34.59 -39.33
N PRO A 179 9.64 34.96 -40.61
CA PRO A 179 10.68 35.52 -41.46
C PRO A 179 10.85 37.02 -41.16
N GLY A 180 12.00 37.56 -41.58
CA GLY A 180 12.56 38.83 -41.13
C GLY A 180 11.86 40.12 -41.54
N GLY A 181 12.40 41.18 -40.96
CA GLY A 181 12.26 42.60 -41.28
C GLY A 181 13.49 43.31 -40.74
#